data_AF-A0A4R9VCP8-F1
#
_entry.id   AF-A0A4R9VCP8-F1
#
_cell.length_a   1.000
_cell.length_b   1.000
_cell.length_c   1.000
_cell.angle_alpha   90.00
_cell.angle_beta   90.00
_cell.angle_gamma   90.00
#
_symmetry.space_group_name_H-M   'P 1'
#
loop_
_entity.id
_entity.type
_entity.pdbx_description
1 polymer ?
#
loop_
_entity_poly.entity_id
_entity_poly.type
_entity_poly.pdbx_seq_one_letter_code
_entity_poly.pdbx_strand_id
1 'polypeptide(L)'
;INLIDGTGSAIQQNVDVIIQDHRFKTIGQNINHENHEIIDGTDKYLLPGMIDSHVHIMEEMRPLTDKLATPFSYTFYRAIDHLKRTVNCGITTVRDAL
;
A
#
# COMPACT_ATOMS: atom_id res chain seq x y z
N ILE A 1 12.54 -12.45 6.95
CA ILE A 1 11.30 -12.50 6.12
C ILE A 1 11.47 -13.41 4.90
N ASN A 2 10.38 -13.80 4.25
CA ASN A 2 10.35 -14.36 2.91
C ASN A 2 9.96 -13.26 1.91
N LEU A 3 10.87 -12.88 1.01
CA LEU A 3 10.69 -11.75 0.10
C LEU A 3 10.14 -12.21 -1.25
N ILE A 4 9.03 -11.59 -1.66
CA ILE A 4 8.53 -11.58 -3.03
C ILE A 4 8.77 -10.17 -3.57
N ASP A 5 9.75 -10.00 -4.46
CA ASP A 5 10.25 -8.69 -4.88
C ASP A 5 9.41 -7.98 -5.97
N GLY A 6 8.37 -8.62 -6.46
CA GLY A 6 7.50 -8.09 -7.52
C GLY A 6 8.07 -8.19 -8.93
N THR A 7 9.26 -8.76 -9.12
CA THR A 7 9.86 -8.97 -10.46
C THR A 7 9.37 -10.23 -11.17
N GLY A 8 8.67 -11.11 -10.44
CA GLY A 8 8.29 -12.45 -10.90
C GLY A 8 9.37 -13.52 -10.65
N SER A 9 10.49 -13.15 -10.03
CA SER A 9 11.53 -14.09 -9.59
C SER A 9 11.03 -15.00 -8.47
N ALA A 10 11.75 -16.11 -8.23
CA ALA A 10 11.47 -17.02 -7.12
C ALA A 10 11.59 -16.33 -5.76
N ILE A 11 10.85 -16.83 -4.78
CA ILE A 11 10.81 -16.29 -3.41
C ILE A 11 12.21 -16.39 -2.77
N GLN A 12 12.68 -15.27 -2.21
CA GLN A 12 13.96 -15.21 -1.50
C GLN A 12 13.72 -15.45 0.00
N GLN A 13 14.36 -16.47 0.58
CA GLN A 13 14.15 -16.87 1.98
C GLN A 13 15.16 -16.20 2.92
N ASN A 14 14.78 -16.02 4.18
CA ASN A 14 15.64 -15.50 5.26
C ASN A 14 16.30 -14.15 4.92
N VAL A 15 15.51 -13.25 4.32
CA VAL A 15 15.95 -11.91 3.93
C VAL A 15 15.75 -10.92 5.08
N ASP A 16 16.66 -9.96 5.17
CA ASP A 16 16.63 -8.77 6.00
C ASP A 16 16.53 -7.53 5.09
N VAL A 17 15.82 -6.51 5.55
CA VAL A 17 15.64 -5.25 4.81
C VAL A 17 15.89 -4.08 5.76
N ILE A 18 16.85 -3.21 5.41
CA ILE A 18 17.04 -1.93 6.09
C ILE A 18 16.26 -0.85 5.35
N ILE A 19 15.47 -0.09 6.08
CA ILE A 19 14.75 1.10 5.60
C ILE A 19 15.35 2.33 6.27
N GLN A 20 15.76 3.32 5.49
CA GLN A 20 16.28 4.60 5.96
C GLN A 20 15.72 5.72 5.07
N ASP A 21 15.32 6.84 5.67
CA ASP A 21 14.79 8.01 4.97
C ASP A 21 13.67 7.67 3.97
N HIS A 22 12.74 6.81 4.39
CA HIS A 22 11.63 6.30 3.57
C HIS A 22 12.04 5.53 2.31
N ARG A 23 13.25 4.99 2.26
CA ARG A 23 13.77 4.18 1.14
C ARG A 23 14.34 2.86 1.64
N PHE A 24 14.25 1.84 0.80
CA PHE A 24 14.98 0.58 1.01
C PHE A 24 16.47 0.84 0.79
N LYS A 25 17.26 0.74 1.87
CA LYS A 25 18.69 1.01 1.87
C LYS A 25 19.51 -0.23 1.49
N THR A 26 19.19 -1.35 2.12
CA THR A 26 19.91 -2.62 1.96
C THR A 26 18.91 -3.77 2.01
N ILE A 27 19.06 -4.74 1.11
CA ILE A 27 18.29 -5.99 1.07
C ILE A 27 19.31 -7.12 0.95
N GLY A 28 19.23 -8.13 1.81
CA GLY A 28 20.23 -9.20 1.88
C GLY A 28 19.97 -10.17 3.02
N GLN A 29 20.94 -10.99 3.38
CA GLN A 29 20.82 -11.94 4.50
C GLN A 29 21.86 -11.61 5.58
N ASN A 30 21.51 -11.84 6.85
CA ASN A 30 22.37 -11.62 8.01
C ASN A 30 22.91 -10.18 8.09
N ILE A 31 22.03 -9.20 7.85
CA ILE A 31 22.42 -7.79 7.92
C ILE A 31 22.60 -7.38 9.39
N ASN A 32 23.63 -6.58 9.68
CA ASN A 32 23.79 -5.99 11.01
C ASN A 32 22.62 -5.03 11.30
N HIS A 33 21.87 -5.32 12.37
CA HIS A 33 20.69 -4.58 12.80
C HIS A 33 20.97 -3.66 14.00
N GLU A 34 22.22 -3.48 14.42
CA GLU A 34 22.59 -2.54 15.48
C GLU A 34 22.05 -1.13 15.19
N ASN A 35 21.47 -0.49 16.21
CA ASN A 35 20.90 0.86 16.15
C ASN A 35 19.68 1.03 15.23
N HIS A 36 19.00 -0.05 14.84
CA HIS A 36 17.75 0.02 14.08
C HIS A 36 16.57 -0.45 14.93
N GLU A 37 15.38 0.06 14.65
CA GLU A 37 14.14 -0.55 15.13
C GLU A 37 13.94 -1.89 14.42
N ILE A 38 13.63 -2.93 15.20
CA ILE A 38 13.50 -4.29 14.68
C ILE A 38 12.03 -4.67 14.59
N ILE A 39 11.61 -5.04 13.39
CA ILE A 39 10.32 -5.69 13.14
C ILE A 39 10.62 -7.14 12.77
N ASP A 40 10.24 -8.08 13.66
CA ASP A 40 10.43 -9.51 13.39
C ASP A 40 9.41 -10.01 12.34
N GLY A 41 9.94 -10.36 11.19
CA GLY A 41 9.20 -10.92 10.06
C GLY A 41 9.46 -12.41 9.83
N THR A 42 9.94 -13.15 10.83
CA THR A 42 10.11 -14.61 10.77
C THR A 42 8.80 -15.28 10.35
N ASP A 43 8.87 -16.22 9.42
CA ASP A 43 7.73 -16.93 8.80
C ASP A 43 6.68 -16.04 8.10
N LYS A 44 6.95 -14.74 7.95
CA LYS A 44 6.09 -13.79 7.23
C LYS A 44 6.64 -13.49 5.84
N TYR A 45 5.75 -13.01 4.98
CA TYR A 45 6.09 -12.55 3.65
C TYR A 45 6.16 -11.03 3.58
N LEU A 46 7.17 -10.51 2.89
CA LEU A 46 7.24 -9.10 2.48
C LEU A 46 7.00 -9.02 0.97
N LEU A 47 6.14 -8.09 0.58
CA LEU A 47 5.81 -7.80 -0.82
C LEU A 47 5.82 -6.27 -1.01
N PRO A 48 6.03 -5.77 -2.24
CA PRO A 48 5.73 -4.38 -2.57
C PRO A 48 4.27 -4.05 -2.24
N GLY A 49 4.02 -2.80 -1.83
CA GLY A 49 2.65 -2.30 -1.70
C GLY A 49 1.93 -2.38 -3.05
N MET A 50 0.65 -2.72 -3.03
CA MET A 50 -0.12 -2.91 -4.25
C MET A 50 -0.36 -1.57 -4.96
N ILE A 51 -0.46 -1.63 -6.29
CA ILE A 51 -0.75 -0.50 -7.16
C ILE A 51 -2.07 -0.75 -7.86
N ASP A 52 -3.05 0.14 -7.65
CA ASP A 52 -4.33 0.11 -8.37
C ASP A 52 -4.36 1.22 -9.42
N SER A 53 -4.34 0.83 -10.69
CA SER A 53 -4.23 1.76 -11.81
C SER A 53 -5.57 2.34 -12.27
N HIS A 54 -6.69 1.91 -11.68
CA HIS A 54 -8.01 2.33 -12.12
C HIS A 54 -8.99 2.36 -10.95
N VAL A 55 -9.01 3.48 -10.25
CA VAL A 55 -9.97 3.76 -9.17
C VAL A 55 -10.77 5.02 -9.47
N HIS A 56 -11.91 5.17 -8.82
CA HIS A 56 -12.65 6.43 -8.77
C HIS A 56 -12.84 6.82 -7.30
N ILE A 57 -11.85 7.49 -6.70
CA ILE A 57 -11.84 7.80 -5.26
C ILE A 57 -12.96 8.76 -4.88
N MET A 58 -13.28 9.68 -5.77
CA MET A 58 -14.31 10.71 -5.56
C MET A 58 -15.72 10.23 -5.91
N GLU A 59 -15.84 9.11 -6.61
CA GLU A 59 -17.12 8.58 -7.04
C GLU A 59 -17.54 7.37 -6.20
N GLU A 60 -18.84 7.17 -6.08
CA GLU A 60 -19.40 5.91 -5.62
C GLU A 60 -20.58 5.55 -6.50
N MET A 61 -20.73 4.25 -6.74
CA MET A 61 -21.93 3.71 -7.36
C MET A 61 -23.13 3.91 -6.41
N ARG A 62 -23.90 4.95 -6.68
CA ARG A 62 -25.12 5.33 -5.95
C ARG A 62 -26.26 5.63 -6.92
N PRO A 63 -27.52 5.49 -6.49
CA PRO A 63 -28.68 5.94 -7.26
C PRO A 63 -28.51 7.39 -7.73
N LEU A 64 -29.01 7.69 -8.94
CA LEU A 64 -28.91 9.04 -9.51
C LEU A 64 -29.55 10.10 -8.62
N THR A 65 -30.67 9.76 -7.97
CA THR A 65 -31.36 10.63 -7.02
C THR A 65 -30.44 11.11 -5.90
N ASP A 66 -29.64 10.20 -5.35
CA ASP A 66 -28.73 10.49 -4.25
C ASP A 66 -27.55 11.33 -4.73
N LYS A 67 -27.05 11.07 -5.93
CA LYS A 67 -25.99 11.89 -6.54
C LYS A 67 -26.47 13.32 -6.77
N LEU A 68 -27.70 13.53 -7.25
CA LEU A 68 -28.28 14.86 -7.48
C LEU A 68 -28.57 15.60 -6.16
N ALA A 69 -28.96 14.88 -5.11
CA ALA A 69 -29.20 15.47 -3.80
C ALA A 69 -27.91 15.72 -2.99
N THR A 70 -26.80 15.08 -3.37
CA THR A 70 -25.51 15.23 -2.68
C THR A 70 -24.83 16.53 -3.13
N PRO A 71 -24.50 17.46 -2.22
CA PRO A 71 -23.70 18.63 -2.56
C PRO A 71 -22.35 18.22 -3.13
N PHE A 72 -21.87 18.95 -4.15
CA PHE A 72 -20.57 18.70 -4.79
C PHE A 72 -19.42 18.54 -3.78
N SER A 73 -19.39 19.36 -2.73
CA SER A 73 -18.33 19.33 -1.73
C SER A 73 -18.32 18.08 -0.85
N TYR A 74 -19.44 17.36 -0.76
CA TYR A 74 -19.56 16.22 0.14
C TYR A 74 -18.69 15.03 -0.29
N THR A 75 -18.42 14.90 -1.59
CA THR A 75 -17.57 13.84 -2.14
C THR A 75 -16.12 13.93 -1.64
N PHE A 76 -15.60 15.13 -1.36
CA PHE A 76 -14.24 15.30 -0.80
C PHE A 76 -14.12 14.72 0.61
N TYR A 77 -15.15 14.87 1.44
CA TYR A 77 -15.15 14.27 2.79
C TYR A 77 -15.21 12.76 2.71
N ARG A 78 -16.02 12.23 1.79
CA ARG A 78 -16.17 10.80 1.57
C ARG A 78 -14.92 10.14 1.01
N ALA A 79 -14.18 10.83 0.15
CA ALA A 79 -12.92 10.36 -0.41
C ALA A 79 -11.90 9.99 0.68
N ILE A 80 -11.93 10.67 1.84
CA ILE A 80 -11.06 10.34 2.99
C ILE A 80 -11.30 8.90 3.45
N ASP A 81 -12.56 8.47 3.57
CA ASP A 81 -12.88 7.11 3.98
C ASP A 81 -12.54 6.09 2.91
N HIS A 82 -12.70 6.44 1.64
CA HIS A 82 -12.28 5.59 0.53
C HIS A 82 -10.76 5.38 0.56
N LEU A 83 -9.96 6.46 0.67
CA LEU A 83 -8.50 6.39 0.75
C LEU A 83 -8.01 5.60 1.97
N LYS A 84 -8.66 5.76 3.13
CA LYS A 84 -8.35 4.95 4.33
C LYS A 84 -8.56 3.47 4.08
N ARG A 85 -9.67 3.09 3.44
CA ARG A 85 -9.94 1.69 3.09
C ARG A 85 -8.92 1.15 2.10
N THR A 86 -8.55 1.95 1.09
CA THR A 86 -7.52 1.63 0.09
C THR A 86 -6.17 1.32 0.74
N VAL A 87 -5.66 2.20 1.61
CA VAL A 87 -4.36 1.95 2.25
C VAL A 87 -4.41 0.78 3.24
N ASN A 88 -5.52 0.61 3.97
CA ASN A 88 -5.68 -0.47 4.94
C ASN A 88 -5.78 -1.86 4.29
N CYS A 89 -6.16 -1.96 3.02
CA CYS A 89 -6.12 -3.22 2.27
C CYS A 89 -4.80 -3.49 1.53
N GLY A 90 -3.78 -2.64 1.75
CA GLY A 90 -2.43 -2.83 1.21
C GLY A 90 -2.16 -2.17 -0.15
N ILE A 91 -3.10 -1.37 -0.68
CA ILE A 91 -2.87 -0.55 -1.86
C ILE A 91 -2.20 0.76 -1.42
N THR A 92 -0.95 0.95 -1.84
CA THR A 92 -0.13 2.09 -1.41
C THR A 92 -0.02 3.19 -2.46
N THR A 93 -0.40 2.89 -3.70
CA THR A 93 -0.38 3.83 -4.82
C THR A 93 -1.62 3.61 -5.68
N VAL A 94 -2.28 4.68 -6.08
CA VAL A 94 -3.42 4.64 -6.97
C VAL A 94 -3.28 5.62 -8.13
N ARG A 95 -3.88 5.28 -9.28
CA ARG A 95 -4.19 6.24 -10.34
C ARG A 95 -5.70 6.41 -10.42
N ASP A 96 -6.18 7.56 -9.99
CA ASP A 96 -7.58 7.94 -10.15
C ASP A 96 -7.90 8.12 -11.64
N ALA A 97 -8.89 7.38 -12.12
CA ALA A 97 -9.39 7.47 -13.47
C ALA A 97 -10.57 8.46 -13.46
N LEU A 98 -10.45 9.53 -14.25
CA LEU A 98 -11.55 10.46 -14.49
C LEU A 98 -12.61 9.83 -15.39
#